data_AF-A0A233S9L0-F1
#
_entry.id   AF-A0A233S9L0-F1
#
_cell.length_a   1.000
_cell.length_b   1.000
_cell.length_c   1.000
_cell.angle_alpha   90.00
_cell.angle_beta   90.00
_cell.angle_gamma   90.00
#
_symmetry.space_group_name_H-M   'P 1'
#
loop_
_entity.id
_entity.type
_entity.pdbx_description
1 polymer ?
#
loop_
_entity_poly.entity_id
_entity_poly.type
_entity_poly.pdbx_seq_one_letter_code
_entity_poly.pdbx_strand_id
1 'polypeptide(L)'
;MTLPSIGMYGNQGVGGFDSNAVDADGHVYQCVINDGKVEVFSPQGELIANIVVPQTMSEPQLLTSNLVIKPGTREGYLVVGGGNGGFVYTFPALGLGDAQSNGGGAAG
;
A
#
# COMPACT_ATOMS: atom_id res chain seq x y z
N MET A 1 7.70 15.21 25.86
CA MET A 1 7.04 13.93 25.55
C MET A 1 7.48 13.53 24.17
N THR A 2 8.30 12.49 24.05
CA THR A 2 8.51 11.80 22.78
C THR A 2 7.18 11.17 22.40
N LEU A 3 6.59 11.60 21.28
CA LEU A 3 5.50 10.84 20.65
C LEU A 3 6.01 9.40 20.49
N PRO A 4 5.23 8.36 20.85
CA PRO A 4 5.67 7.00 20.62
C PRO A 4 6.00 6.85 19.14
N SER A 5 7.23 6.46 18.84
CA SER A 5 7.60 6.04 17.49
C SER A 5 6.76 4.81 17.17
N ILE A 6 5.78 4.97 16.28
CA ILE A 6 5.03 3.86 15.72
C ILE A 6 5.97 3.15 14.73
N GLY A 7 6.25 1.88 15.01
CA GLY A 7 7.02 1.01 14.13
C GLY A 7 6.14 -0.16 13.72
N MET A 8 6.19 -0.53 12.43
CA MET A 8 5.57 -1.77 11.96
C MET A 8 6.58 -2.91 12.02
N TYR A 9 6.11 -4.08 12.46
CA TYR A 9 6.80 -5.35 12.26
C TYR A 9 5.98 -6.18 11.30
N GLY A 10 6.54 -6.50 10.13
CA GLY A 10 5.90 -7.34 9.12
C GLY A 10 6.82 -8.49 8.73
N ASN A 11 6.25 -9.68 8.54
CA ASN A 11 6.92 -10.80 7.91
C ASN A 11 6.34 -10.99 6.51
N GLN A 12 7.19 -10.86 5.52
CA GLN A 12 6.83 -10.82 4.11
C GLN A 12 6.51 -12.19 3.50
N GLY A 13 6.78 -13.26 4.24
CA GLY A 13 6.75 -14.61 3.71
C GLY A 13 7.71 -14.76 2.53
N VAL A 14 7.19 -15.19 1.38
CA VAL A 14 7.93 -15.38 0.12
C VAL A 14 8.12 -14.06 -0.65
N GLY A 15 7.35 -13.02 -0.29
CA GLY A 15 7.40 -11.70 -0.91
C GLY A 15 8.49 -10.79 -0.33
N GLY A 16 8.69 -9.65 -1.00
CA GLY A 16 9.56 -8.55 -0.59
C GLY A 16 8.78 -7.23 -0.46
N PHE A 17 9.30 -6.27 0.30
CA PHE A 17 8.55 -5.05 0.63
C PHE A 17 9.05 -4.04 -0.37
N ASP A 18 8.11 -3.45 -1.07
CA ASP A 18 8.38 -2.33 -1.96
C ASP A 18 7.90 -1.06 -1.25
N SER A 19 7.21 -0.19 -1.97
CA SER A 19 6.71 1.08 -1.44
C SER A 19 5.58 0.91 -0.42
N ASN A 20 5.34 1.97 0.35
CA ASN A 20 4.17 2.10 1.20
C ASN A 20 3.49 3.47 1.02
N ALA A 21 2.26 3.56 1.52
CA ALA A 21 1.56 4.81 1.71
C ALA A 21 0.89 4.85 3.09
N VAL A 22 0.59 6.05 3.59
CA VAL A 22 -0.13 6.28 4.84
C VAL A 22 -1.36 7.14 4.56
N ASP A 23 -2.51 6.77 5.12
CA ASP A 23 -3.72 7.61 5.08
C ASP A 23 -3.82 8.53 6.31
N ALA A 24 -4.80 9.43 6.29
CA ALA A 24 -5.01 10.45 7.34
C ALA A 24 -5.30 9.86 8.73
N ASP A 25 -5.74 8.61 8.80
CA ASP A 25 -6.00 7.90 10.07
C ASP A 25 -4.75 7.15 10.57
N GLY A 26 -3.67 7.18 9.79
CA GLY A 26 -2.40 6.53 10.10
C GLY A 26 -2.34 5.06 9.69
N HIS A 27 -3.30 4.55 8.90
CA HIS A 27 -3.18 3.20 8.36
C HIS A 27 -2.05 3.15 7.36
N VAL A 28 -1.24 2.10 7.42
CA VAL A 28 -0.10 1.93 6.51
C VAL A 28 -0.40 0.83 5.51
N TYR A 29 -0.29 1.18 4.25
CA TYR A 29 -0.52 0.31 3.11
C TYR A 29 0.85 -0.11 2.57
N GLN A 30 1.21 -1.36 2.73
CA GLN A 30 2.51 -1.89 2.33
C GLN A 30 2.36 -2.79 1.10
N CYS A 31 3.00 -2.41 -0.01
CA CYS A 31 3.12 -3.29 -1.16
C CYS A 31 3.94 -4.53 -0.82
N VAL A 32 3.43 -5.71 -1.16
CA VAL A 32 4.16 -6.99 -1.01
C VAL A 32 4.44 -7.55 -2.41
N ILE A 33 5.66 -7.29 -2.89
CA ILE A 33 6.11 -7.79 -4.19
C ILE A 33 6.14 -9.31 -4.18
N ASN A 34 5.83 -9.92 -5.33
CA ASN A 34 5.69 -11.37 -5.53
C ASN A 34 4.51 -12.03 -4.79
N ASP A 35 3.64 -11.26 -4.13
CA ASP A 35 2.40 -11.77 -3.51
C ASP A 35 1.13 -11.11 -4.08
N GLY A 36 1.28 -10.13 -4.99
CA GLY A 36 0.13 -9.53 -5.72
C GLY A 36 -0.89 -8.84 -4.81
N LYS A 37 -0.43 -8.32 -3.67
CA LYS A 37 -1.31 -7.71 -2.67
C LYS A 37 -0.65 -6.51 -1.98
N VAL A 38 -1.49 -5.73 -1.32
CA VAL A 38 -1.10 -4.70 -0.37
C VAL A 38 -1.67 -5.10 0.99
N GLU A 39 -0.79 -5.18 1.99
CA GLU A 39 -1.18 -5.39 3.39
C GLU A 39 -1.46 -4.03 4.03
N VAL A 40 -2.59 -3.91 4.73
CA VAL A 40 -2.97 -2.67 5.42
C VAL A 40 -2.87 -2.89 6.91
N PHE A 41 -2.02 -2.11 7.57
CA PHE A 41 -1.77 -2.16 9.00
C PHE A 41 -2.42 -0.98 9.71
N SER A 42 -2.88 -1.21 10.94
CA SER A 42 -3.28 -0.15 11.86
C SER A 42 -2.07 0.71 12.26
N PRO A 43 -2.30 1.92 12.82
CA PRO A 43 -1.23 2.71 13.42
C PRO A 43 -0.52 2.00 14.59
N GLN A 44 -1.03 0.88 15.08
CA GLN A 44 -0.40 0.06 16.13
C GLN A 44 0.37 -1.13 15.54
N GLY A 45 0.39 -1.29 14.22
CA GLY A 45 1.10 -2.37 13.52
C GLY A 45 0.31 -3.67 13.38
N GLU A 46 -1.00 -3.67 13.67
CA GLU A 46 -1.85 -4.84 13.48
C GLU A 46 -2.29 -4.95 12.01
N LEU A 47 -2.23 -6.14 11.41
CA LEU A 47 -2.76 -6.37 10.06
C LEU A 47 -4.29 -6.33 10.11
N ILE A 48 -4.90 -5.37 9.42
CA ILE A 48 -6.36 -5.12 9.46
C ILE A 48 -7.08 -5.34 8.13
N ALA A 49 -6.36 -5.31 7.00
CA ALA A 49 -6.95 -5.63 5.69
C ALA A 49 -5.90 -6.09 4.66
N ASN A 50 -6.40 -6.69 3.58
CA ASN A 50 -5.63 -6.99 2.37
C ASN A 50 -6.35 -6.39 1.15
N ILE A 51 -5.59 -5.71 0.28
CA ILE A 51 -6.05 -5.33 -1.06
C ILE A 51 -5.37 -6.28 -2.04
N VAL A 52 -6.14 -7.07 -2.78
CA VAL A 52 -5.62 -8.16 -3.62
C VAL A 52 -5.80 -7.83 -5.10
N VAL A 53 -4.74 -7.99 -5.90
CA VAL A 53 -4.82 -7.85 -7.35
C VAL A 53 -5.53 -9.08 -7.94
N PRO A 54 -6.59 -8.90 -8.74
CA PRO A 54 -7.26 -10.01 -9.41
C PRO A 54 -6.30 -10.77 -10.34
N GLN A 55 -6.21 -12.09 -10.16
CA GLN A 55 -5.36 -12.96 -10.99
C GLN A 55 -6.18 -13.60 -12.12
N THR A 56 -6.77 -12.76 -12.98
CA THR A 56 -7.71 -13.19 -14.02
C THR A 56 -7.13 -13.20 -15.44
N MET A 57 -5.85 -12.84 -15.59
CA MET A 57 -5.15 -12.83 -16.88
C MET A 57 -4.38 -14.14 -17.11
N SER A 58 -3.79 -14.29 -18.31
CA SER A 58 -3.01 -15.48 -18.68
C SER A 58 -1.77 -15.71 -17.81
N GLU A 59 -1.09 -14.63 -17.43
CA GLU A 59 0.05 -14.66 -16.50
C GLU A 59 -0.31 -13.98 -15.17
N PRO A 60 0.35 -14.33 -14.06
CA PRO A 60 0.10 -13.66 -12.79
C PRO A 60 0.64 -12.21 -12.77
N GLN A 61 0.03 -11.39 -11.93
CA GLN A 61 0.35 -9.97 -11.72
C GLN A 61 0.72 -9.76 -10.25
N LEU A 62 1.97 -10.08 -9.91
CA LEU A 62 2.44 -10.15 -8.53
C LEU A 62 3.35 -8.99 -8.13
N LEU A 63 3.71 -8.11 -9.08
CA LEU A 63 4.65 -7.02 -8.82
C LEU A 63 3.90 -5.74 -8.42
N THR A 64 3.30 -5.72 -7.22
CA THR A 64 2.77 -4.50 -6.61
C THR A 64 3.94 -3.63 -6.17
N SER A 65 4.22 -2.53 -6.86
CA SER A 65 5.46 -1.77 -6.65
C SER A 65 5.25 -0.43 -5.95
N ASN A 66 4.18 0.29 -6.28
CA ASN A 66 3.91 1.57 -5.67
C ASN A 66 2.41 1.86 -5.61
N LEU A 67 1.99 2.63 -4.60
CA LEU A 67 0.62 3.07 -4.45
C LEU A 67 0.53 4.51 -3.93
N VAL A 68 -0.61 5.15 -4.17
CA VAL A 68 -0.94 6.47 -3.63
C VAL A 68 -2.44 6.54 -3.34
N ILE A 69 -2.82 7.32 -2.33
CA ILE A 69 -4.21 7.66 -2.05
C ILE A 69 -4.42 9.13 -2.41
N LYS A 70 -5.42 9.39 -3.25
CA LYS A 70 -5.71 10.74 -3.75
C LYS A 70 -6.15 11.66 -2.60
N PRO A 71 -5.57 12.88 -2.48
CA PRO A 71 -5.84 13.78 -1.38
C PRO A 71 -7.33 14.08 -1.18
N GLY A 72 -7.78 14.05 0.08
CA GLY A 72 -9.16 14.34 0.47
C GLY A 72 -10.19 13.30 0.02
N THR A 73 -9.74 12.14 -0.50
CA THR A 73 -10.62 11.06 -0.95
C THR A 73 -10.15 9.71 -0.42
N ARG A 74 -10.98 8.68 -0.60
CA ARG A 74 -10.61 7.27 -0.36
C ARG A 74 -10.22 6.55 -1.65
N GLU A 75 -9.90 7.29 -2.72
CA GLU A 75 -9.56 6.72 -4.01
C GLU A 75 -8.05 6.41 -4.05
N GLY A 76 -7.71 5.14 -3.98
CA GLY A 76 -6.34 4.64 -4.07
C GLY A 76 -5.99 4.20 -5.49
N TYR A 77 -4.72 4.36 -5.85
CA TYR A 77 -4.13 3.88 -7.10
C TYR A 77 -2.93 3.01 -6.80
N LEU A 78 -2.82 1.87 -7.47
CA LEU A 78 -1.78 0.87 -7.28
C LEU A 78 -1.14 0.54 -8.62
N VAL A 79 0.19 0.68 -8.71
CA VAL A 79 0.97 0.24 -9.87
C VAL A 79 1.33 -1.23 -9.69
N VAL A 80 0.99 -2.03 -10.70
CA VAL A 80 1.21 -3.48 -10.70
C VAL A 80 1.91 -3.89 -11.99
N GLY A 81 2.90 -4.76 -11.89
CA GLY A 81 3.52 -5.42 -13.03
C GLY A 81 3.41 -6.94 -12.98
N GLY A 82 3.78 -7.57 -14.10
CA GLY A 82 3.94 -9.02 -14.22
C GLY A 82 4.10 -9.45 -15.67
N GLY A 83 3.82 -10.72 -15.95
CA GLY A 83 3.99 -11.31 -17.28
C GLY A 83 3.13 -10.68 -18.38
N ASN A 84 1.98 -10.09 -18.03
CA ASN A 84 1.11 -9.39 -18.99
C ASN A 84 1.42 -7.89 -19.15
N GLY A 85 2.51 -7.38 -18.58
CA GLY A 85 2.88 -5.95 -18.64
C GLY A 85 2.59 -5.18 -17.34
N GLY A 86 2.45 -3.85 -17.47
CA GLY A 86 2.23 -2.93 -16.35
C GLY A 86 0.83 -2.30 -16.37
N PHE A 87 0.23 -2.16 -15.19
CA PHE A 87 -1.14 -1.70 -15.00
C PHE A 87 -1.22 -0.72 -13.82
N VAL A 88 -2.26 0.13 -13.86
CA VAL A 88 -2.69 0.92 -12.69
C VAL A 88 -4.08 0.43 -12.31
N TYR A 89 -4.20 -0.09 -11.09
CA TYR A 89 -5.47 -0.47 -10.47
C TYR A 89 -5.97 0.66 -9.58
N THR A 90 -7.29 0.75 -9.42
CA THR A 90 -7.90 1.55 -8.36
C THR A 90 -8.38 0.67 -7.24
N PHE A 91 -8.40 1.20 -6.02
CA PHE A 91 -8.94 0.52 -4.84
C PHE A 91 -9.56 1.53 -3.86
N PRO A 92 -10.53 1.11 -3.04
CA PRO A 92 -11.03 1.93 -1.95
C PRO A 92 -10.09 1.87 -0.73
N ALA A 93 -9.47 2.98 -0.36
CA ALA A 93 -8.70 3.12 0.87
C ALA A 93 -9.61 3.07 2.12
N LEU A 94 -9.05 2.73 3.28
CA LEU A 94 -9.75 2.75 4.57
C LEU A 94 -9.96 4.19 5.08
N GLY A 95 -8.91 5.01 5.07
CA GLY A 95 -8.95 6.44 5.40
C GLY A 95 -8.80 7.36 4.19
N LEU A 96 -8.83 8.68 4.44
CA LEU A 96 -8.62 9.71 3.42
C LEU A 96 -7.14 9.83 3.06
N GLY A 97 -6.84 10.11 1.79
CA GLY A 97 -5.48 10.50 1.39
C GLY A 97 -5.12 11.87 1.94
N ASP A 98 -3.92 11.98 2.52
CA ASP A 98 -3.32 13.27 2.87
C ASP A 98 -2.67 13.94 1.66
N ALA A 99 -2.19 15.18 1.83
CA ALA A 99 -1.50 15.92 0.78
C ALA A 99 -0.29 15.14 0.19
N GLN A 100 0.28 14.22 0.97
CA GLN A 100 1.36 13.35 0.54
C GLN A 100 1.27 12.00 1.25
N SER A 101 0.62 11.03 0.61
CA SER A 101 0.45 9.68 1.18
C SER A 101 1.64 8.76 0.93
N ASN A 102 2.47 8.98 -0.10
CA ASN A 102 3.71 8.23 -0.34
C ASN A 102 4.91 9.15 -0.65
N GLY A 103 6.11 8.74 -0.23
CA GLY A 103 7.40 9.21 -0.75
C GLY A 103 7.56 10.74 -0.95
N GLY A 104 7.69 11.46 0.16
CA GLY A 104 8.30 12.80 0.21
C GLY A 104 7.76 13.60 1.39
N GLY A 105 8.64 14.37 2.04
CA GLY A 105 8.22 15.24 3.12
C GLY A 105 7.61 16.50 2.52
N ALA A 106 6.35 16.79 2.84
CA ALA A 106 5.96 18.19 2.93
C ALA A 106 6.81 18.77 4.07
N ALA A 107 7.87 19.50 3.71
CA ALA A 107 8.57 20.35 4.66
C ALA A 107 7.53 21.35 5.19
N GLY A 108 7.11 21.15 6.45
CA GLY A 108 6.45 22.16 7.25
C GLY A 108 7.49 23.00 7.99
#